data_AF-K1R4J1-F1
#
_entry.id   AF-K1R4J1-F1
#
_cell.length_a   1.000
_cell.length_b   1.000
_cell.length_c   1.000
_cell.angle_alpha   90.00
_cell.angle_beta   90.00
_cell.angle_gamma   90.00
#
_symmetry.space_group_name_H-M   'P 1'
#
loop_
_entity.id
_entity.type
_entity.pdbx_description
1 polymer ?
#
loop_
_entity_poly.entity_id
_entity_poly.type
_entity_poly.pdbx_seq_one_letter_code
_entity_poly.pdbx_strand_id
1 'polypeptide(L)'
;MFEGQVYLLFALHVVCYWAQHIYQPQNECSNQDYETILRDIRNDIVELKRSVEQLQSIKESEPGNNVAFHAQLATSVTDDYVIFSHVITNEGTAYDKSSGIFTCQLCGTYVFSWTIASSQHHQTTADLLVNDVSVGSTATYPRGSDSVSKGSSTGFVVYNLKVGDKVRVILNGTTIGKFSPFSGWKLQHETGIWALTISAETSTGFDSLSVGEPHINPRIWTIEKEDTSSSLLFRNLSYGDRLFWYSTFNETLTATRSSISGWLIGPTNWRPIFMASSDSPTSSSPVDFTREYIDQTDSLLGSEFLASKSGVYLIFWNTIAKEMVLTTLMVNDKEAGKAVTSIS
;
A
#
# COMPACT_ATOMS: atom_id res chain seq x y z
N MET A 1 9.95 13.96 -25.31
CA MET A 1 9.24 13.19 -26.35
C MET A 1 9.92 13.22 -27.73
N PHE A 2 10.97 14.02 -27.94
CA PHE A 2 11.63 14.17 -29.24
C PHE A 2 12.75 13.15 -29.54
N GLU A 3 13.30 12.44 -28.55
CA GLU A 3 14.38 11.46 -28.83
C GLU A 3 13.85 10.14 -29.41
N GLY A 4 12.69 9.65 -28.96
CA GLY A 4 12.12 8.39 -29.46
C GLY A 4 11.70 8.42 -30.94
N GLN A 5 11.29 9.59 -31.46
CA GLN A 5 10.96 9.73 -32.88
C GLN A 5 12.20 9.77 -33.78
N VAL A 6 13.33 10.30 -33.30
CA VAL A 6 14.59 10.34 -34.06
C VAL A 6 15.15 8.93 -34.25
N TYR A 7 15.08 8.07 -33.23
CA TYR A 7 15.50 6.67 -33.36
C TYR A 7 14.61 5.86 -34.30
N LEU A 8 13.29 6.10 -34.33
CA LEU A 8 12.39 5.43 -35.26
C LEU A 8 12.63 5.87 -36.71
N LEU A 9 12.89 7.16 -36.95
CA LEU A 9 13.24 7.72 -38.27
C LEU A 9 14.61 7.26 -38.75
N PHE A 10 15.61 7.15 -37.86
CA PHE A 10 16.93 6.59 -38.19
C PHE A 10 16.84 5.08 -38.48
N ALA A 11 16.06 4.31 -37.72
CA ALA A 11 15.84 2.90 -38.00
C ALA A 11 15.16 2.69 -39.36
N LEU A 12 14.15 3.50 -39.70
CA LEU A 12 13.50 3.49 -41.02
C LEU A 12 14.46 3.91 -42.15
N HIS A 13 15.31 4.93 -41.94
CA HIS A 13 16.30 5.35 -42.95
C HIS A 13 17.40 4.29 -43.16
N VAL A 14 17.87 3.64 -42.11
CA VAL A 14 18.87 2.56 -42.21
C VAL A 14 18.26 1.36 -42.93
N VAL A 15 17.02 0.96 -42.62
CA VAL A 15 16.32 -0.11 -43.35
C VAL A 15 16.15 0.24 -44.84
N CYS A 16 15.80 1.49 -45.17
CA CYS A 16 15.70 1.94 -46.56
C CYS A 16 17.07 2.02 -47.28
N TYR A 17 18.14 2.42 -46.59
CA TYR A 17 19.48 2.57 -47.17
C TYR A 17 20.14 1.21 -47.44
N TRP A 18 19.95 0.22 -46.55
CA TRP A 18 20.36 -1.15 -46.81
C TRP A 18 19.48 -1.83 -47.87
N ALA A 19 18.20 -1.48 -47.96
CA ALA A 19 17.33 -1.96 -49.05
C ALA A 19 17.78 -1.46 -50.43
N GLN A 20 18.35 -0.25 -50.52
CA GLN A 20 18.92 0.27 -51.78
C GLN A 20 20.26 -0.40 -52.15
N HIS A 21 21.05 -0.83 -51.18
CA HIS A 21 22.36 -1.46 -51.44
C HIS A 21 22.32 -2.98 -51.71
N ILE A 22 21.16 -3.63 -51.53
CA ILE A 22 20.92 -5.03 -51.93
C ILE A 22 20.37 -5.12 -53.37
N TYR A 23 20.12 -3.98 -54.04
CA TYR A 23 19.61 -3.96 -55.41
C TYR A 23 20.71 -4.23 -56.44
N GLN A 24 20.85 -5.50 -56.84
CA GLN A 24 21.61 -5.92 -58.03
C GLN A 24 20.64 -6.16 -59.20
N PRO A 25 20.83 -5.52 -60.37
CA PRO A 25 19.85 -5.56 -61.47
C PRO A 25 19.95 -6.83 -62.34
N GLN A 26 20.25 -8.00 -61.76
CA GLN A 26 20.31 -9.27 -62.50
C GLN A 26 19.57 -10.45 -61.86
N ASN A 27 18.71 -10.21 -60.86
CA ASN A 27 17.69 -11.17 -60.44
C ASN A 27 16.38 -10.41 -60.21
N GLU A 28 15.64 -10.15 -61.29
CA GLU A 28 14.27 -9.67 -61.21
C GLU A 28 13.40 -10.80 -60.62
N CYS A 29 13.34 -10.89 -59.29
CA CYS A 29 12.22 -11.52 -58.63
C CYS A 29 10.98 -10.74 -59.07
N SER A 30 9.96 -11.43 -59.58
CA SER A 30 8.86 -10.79 -60.28
C SER A 30 8.15 -9.80 -59.34
N ASN A 31 7.56 -8.71 -59.85
CA ASN A 31 6.71 -7.82 -59.04
C ASN A 31 5.60 -8.60 -58.28
N GLN A 32 5.25 -9.79 -58.76
CA GLN A 32 4.35 -10.74 -58.10
C GLN A 32 4.89 -11.23 -56.73
N ASP A 33 6.19 -11.43 -56.61
CA ASP A 33 6.85 -11.94 -55.41
C ASP A 33 6.84 -10.90 -54.29
N TYR A 34 7.06 -9.62 -54.61
CA TYR A 34 6.97 -8.51 -53.65
C TYR A 34 5.55 -8.32 -53.10
N GLU A 35 4.55 -8.35 -53.97
CA GLU A 35 3.14 -8.25 -53.55
C GLU A 35 2.70 -9.44 -52.71
N THR A 36 3.23 -10.63 -53.00
CA THR A 36 3.00 -11.83 -52.19
C THR A 36 3.60 -11.67 -50.79
N ILE A 37 4.86 -11.22 -50.69
CA ILE A 37 5.53 -10.97 -49.42
C ILE A 37 4.80 -9.90 -48.59
N LEU A 38 4.36 -8.80 -49.21
CA LEU A 38 3.60 -7.75 -48.51
C LEU A 38 2.24 -8.24 -48.00
N ARG A 39 1.58 -9.11 -48.76
CA ARG A 39 0.32 -9.73 -48.35
C ARG A 39 0.53 -10.65 -47.14
N ASP A 40 1.60 -11.44 -47.15
CA ASP A 40 1.90 -12.39 -46.08
C ASP A 40 2.27 -11.63 -44.79
N ILE A 41 3.10 -10.57 -44.87
CA ILE A 41 3.39 -9.69 -43.71
C ILE A 41 2.12 -9.07 -43.14
N ARG A 42 1.18 -8.65 -44.00
CA ARG A 42 -0.10 -8.07 -43.54
C ARG A 42 -0.93 -9.11 -42.80
N ASN A 43 -0.96 -10.35 -43.28
CA ASN A 43 -1.68 -11.45 -42.65
C ASN A 43 -1.08 -11.78 -41.29
N ASP A 44 0.25 -11.87 -41.19
CA ASP A 44 0.96 -12.12 -39.94
C ASP A 44 0.69 -11.03 -38.89
N ILE A 45 0.64 -9.76 -39.31
CA ILE A 45 0.30 -8.64 -38.41
C ILE A 45 -1.14 -8.78 -37.87
N VAL A 46 -2.08 -9.20 -38.71
CA VAL A 46 -3.48 -9.41 -38.29
C VAL A 46 -3.57 -10.59 -37.32
N GLU A 47 -2.83 -11.67 -37.57
CA GLU A 47 -2.80 -12.85 -36.70
C GLU A 47 -2.13 -12.55 -35.35
N LEU A 48 -1.03 -11.77 -35.36
CA LEU A 48 -0.38 -11.28 -34.14
C LEU A 48 -1.31 -10.39 -33.32
N LYS A 49 -2.03 -9.46 -33.95
CA LYS A 49 -3.02 -8.62 -33.25
C LYS A 49 -4.09 -9.47 -32.58
N ARG A 50 -4.66 -10.43 -33.31
CA ARG A 50 -5.68 -11.35 -32.77
C ARG A 50 -5.13 -12.18 -31.61
N SER A 51 -3.88 -12.64 -31.71
CA SER A 51 -3.22 -13.39 -30.62
C SER A 51 -3.01 -12.51 -29.38
N VAL A 52 -2.64 -11.24 -29.54
CA VAL A 52 -2.50 -10.28 -28.44
C VAL A 52 -3.85 -10.00 -27.78
N GLU A 53 -4.92 -9.79 -28.55
CA GLU A 53 -6.28 -9.60 -28.04
C GLU A 53 -6.77 -10.85 -27.26
N GLN A 54 -6.47 -12.05 -27.77
CA GLN A 54 -6.76 -13.30 -27.06
C GLN A 54 -5.98 -13.41 -25.75
N LEU A 55 -4.69 -13.07 -25.73
CA LEU A 55 -3.91 -13.08 -24.48
C LEU A 55 -4.40 -12.05 -23.46
N GLN A 56 -4.87 -10.89 -23.91
CA GLN A 56 -5.47 -9.87 -23.04
C GLN A 56 -6.77 -10.37 -22.41
N SER A 57 -7.67 -10.93 -23.22
CA SER A 57 -8.92 -11.52 -22.71
C SER A 57 -8.69 -12.72 -21.79
N ILE A 58 -7.66 -13.54 -22.02
CA ILE A 58 -7.26 -14.62 -21.11
C ILE A 58 -6.80 -14.05 -19.77
N LYS A 59 -5.95 -13.01 -19.78
CA LYS A 59 -5.48 -12.31 -18.56
C LYS A 59 -6.64 -11.71 -17.76
N GLU A 60 -7.68 -11.23 -18.44
CA GLU A 60 -8.90 -10.68 -17.83
C GLU A 60 -9.88 -11.76 -17.34
N SER A 61 -9.76 -13.00 -17.85
CA SER A 61 -10.64 -14.14 -17.52
C SER A 61 -10.13 -15.04 -16.39
N GLU A 62 -8.90 -14.86 -15.90
CA GLU A 62 -8.47 -15.58 -14.70
C GLU A 62 -9.32 -15.14 -13.50
N PRO A 63 -9.88 -16.06 -12.70
CA PRO A 63 -10.54 -15.69 -11.45
C PRO A 63 -9.55 -14.86 -10.64
N GLY A 64 -9.95 -13.63 -10.31
CA GLY A 64 -9.02 -12.62 -9.83
C GLY A 64 -8.14 -13.17 -8.70
N ASN A 65 -6.83 -13.25 -8.93
CA ASN A 65 -5.82 -13.59 -7.93
C ASN A 65 -5.69 -12.51 -6.82
N ASN A 66 -6.69 -11.64 -6.72
CA ASN A 66 -6.79 -10.60 -5.73
C ASN A 66 -7.34 -11.19 -4.45
N VAL A 67 -6.50 -11.17 -3.42
CA VAL A 67 -6.90 -11.51 -2.06
C VAL A 67 -6.70 -10.26 -1.24
N ALA A 68 -7.79 -9.74 -0.69
CA ALA A 68 -7.76 -8.56 0.18
C ALA A 68 -8.95 -8.58 1.13
N PHE A 69 -8.72 -8.25 2.39
CA PHE A 69 -9.79 -8.06 3.36
C PHE A 69 -9.56 -6.81 4.20
N HIS A 70 -10.66 -6.21 4.65
CA HIS A 70 -10.71 -5.15 5.63
C HIS A 70 -11.89 -5.41 6.56
N ALA A 71 -11.61 -5.53 7.85
CA ALA A 71 -12.58 -5.80 8.87
C ALA A 71 -12.36 -4.91 10.09
N GLN A 72 -13.43 -4.59 10.79
CA GLN A 72 -13.41 -3.73 11.96
C GLN A 72 -13.97 -4.47 13.17
N LEU A 73 -13.48 -4.10 14.34
CA LEU A 73 -13.99 -4.61 15.59
C LEU A 73 -15.36 -4.00 15.89
N ALA A 74 -16.38 -4.85 16.09
CA ALA A 74 -17.73 -4.39 16.39
C ALA A 74 -17.91 -3.98 17.87
N THR A 75 -17.30 -4.74 18.78
CA THR A 75 -17.43 -4.59 20.24
C THR A 75 -16.07 -4.70 20.90
N SER A 76 -15.88 -4.02 22.03
CA SER A 76 -14.65 -4.15 22.83
C SER A 76 -14.34 -5.60 23.19
N VAL A 77 -13.06 -5.94 23.19
CA VAL A 77 -12.52 -7.27 23.54
C VAL A 77 -11.46 -7.09 24.62
N THR A 78 -11.36 -8.05 25.53
CA THR A 78 -10.39 -8.08 26.63
C THR A 78 -9.71 -9.45 26.66
N ASP A 79 -8.37 -9.46 26.66
CA ASP A 79 -7.52 -10.64 26.89
C ASP A 79 -7.87 -11.89 26.06
N ASP A 80 -8.10 -11.74 24.75
CA ASP A 80 -8.52 -12.84 23.88
C ASP A 80 -8.04 -12.67 22.42
N TYR A 81 -8.27 -13.69 21.60
CA TYR A 81 -8.23 -13.57 20.14
C TYR A 81 -9.27 -12.56 19.65
N VAL A 82 -8.84 -11.64 18.80
CA VAL A 82 -9.69 -10.55 18.34
C VAL A 82 -10.47 -10.98 17.09
N ILE A 83 -11.80 -10.98 17.20
CA ILE A 83 -12.71 -11.25 16.08
C ILE A 83 -13.22 -9.93 15.50
N PHE A 84 -12.67 -9.52 14.36
CA PHE A 84 -13.10 -8.32 13.62
C PHE A 84 -14.35 -8.67 12.80
N SER A 85 -15.50 -8.75 13.46
CA SER A 85 -16.74 -9.29 12.88
C SER A 85 -17.43 -8.35 11.89
N HIS A 86 -17.08 -7.06 11.86
CA HIS A 86 -17.63 -6.10 10.90
C HIS A 86 -16.77 -6.05 9.64
N VAL A 87 -17.04 -6.96 8.70
CA VAL A 87 -16.28 -7.08 7.45
C VAL A 87 -16.82 -6.11 6.39
N ILE A 88 -15.92 -5.28 5.86
CA ILE A 88 -16.21 -4.29 4.81
C ILE A 88 -15.76 -4.83 3.44
N THR A 89 -14.57 -5.41 3.37
CA THR A 89 -13.99 -6.01 2.15
C THR A 89 -13.52 -7.42 2.45
N ASN A 90 -13.74 -8.37 1.54
CA ASN A 90 -13.25 -9.76 1.65
C ASN A 90 -13.12 -10.43 0.28
N GLU A 91 -12.34 -9.80 -0.60
CA GLU A 91 -11.97 -10.35 -1.92
C GLU A 91 -11.17 -11.65 -1.74
N GLY A 92 -11.53 -12.68 -2.51
CA GLY A 92 -11.01 -14.04 -2.34
C GLY A 92 -11.61 -14.79 -1.15
N THR A 93 -12.49 -14.18 -0.35
CA THR A 93 -13.21 -14.83 0.77
C THR A 93 -12.29 -15.53 1.78
N ALA A 94 -11.09 -14.99 1.99
CA ALA A 94 -10.05 -15.60 2.80
C ALA A 94 -10.16 -15.28 4.30
N TYR A 95 -10.94 -14.26 4.68
CA TYR A 95 -11.18 -13.90 6.09
C TYR A 95 -12.52 -14.46 6.59
N ASP A 96 -12.51 -15.17 7.72
CA ASP A 96 -13.70 -15.67 8.38
C ASP A 96 -14.10 -14.77 9.55
N LYS A 97 -15.23 -14.06 9.38
CA LYS A 97 -15.78 -13.12 10.37
C LYS A 97 -16.24 -13.77 11.68
N SER A 98 -16.44 -15.09 11.70
CA SER A 98 -16.91 -15.82 12.88
C SER A 98 -15.77 -16.27 13.78
N SER A 99 -14.61 -16.54 13.20
CA SER A 99 -13.42 -16.99 13.92
C SER A 99 -12.34 -15.91 14.05
N GLY A 100 -12.42 -14.85 13.24
CA GLY A 100 -11.41 -13.79 13.18
C GLY A 100 -10.15 -14.18 12.42
N ILE A 101 -10.17 -15.32 11.70
CA ILE A 101 -9.01 -15.93 11.09
C ILE A 101 -8.98 -15.65 9.58
N PHE A 102 -7.86 -15.14 9.10
CA PHE A 102 -7.51 -15.19 7.68
C PHE A 102 -6.85 -16.53 7.37
N THR A 103 -7.32 -17.24 6.34
CA THR A 103 -6.70 -18.48 5.85
C THR A 103 -6.13 -18.26 4.46
N CYS A 104 -4.83 -18.47 4.29
CA CYS A 104 -4.16 -18.30 3.02
C CYS A 104 -4.68 -19.31 2.00
N GLN A 105 -5.31 -18.82 0.92
CA GLN A 105 -5.80 -19.65 -0.18
C GLN A 105 -4.79 -19.75 -1.35
N LEU A 106 -3.88 -18.78 -1.45
CA LEU A 106 -2.89 -18.67 -2.52
C LEU A 106 -1.51 -18.33 -1.94
N CYS A 107 -0.49 -19.13 -2.25
CA CYS A 107 0.89 -18.84 -1.85
C CYS A 107 1.33 -17.45 -2.34
N GLY A 108 2.13 -16.76 -1.52
CA GLY A 108 2.76 -15.51 -1.92
C GLY A 108 3.11 -14.61 -0.75
N THR A 109 3.56 -13.40 -1.07
CA THR A 109 3.83 -12.36 -0.09
C THR A 109 2.56 -11.59 0.23
N TYR A 110 2.24 -11.46 1.51
CA TYR A 110 1.10 -10.72 2.02
C TYR A 110 1.56 -9.59 2.93
N VAL A 111 0.75 -8.55 2.99
CA VAL A 111 0.89 -7.49 3.98
C VAL A 111 -0.31 -7.54 4.89
N PHE A 112 -0.08 -7.41 6.19
CA PHE A 112 -1.10 -7.28 7.20
C PHE A 112 -0.91 -5.98 7.97
N SER A 113 -2.02 -5.33 8.29
CA SER A 113 -2.06 -4.15 9.14
C SER A 113 -3.17 -4.29 10.17
N TRP A 114 -2.87 -4.01 11.42
CA TRP A 114 -3.84 -4.00 12.50
C TRP A 114 -3.68 -2.73 13.31
N THR A 115 -4.79 -2.16 13.75
CA THR A 115 -4.81 -1.03 14.69
C THR A 115 -5.59 -1.44 15.92
N ILE A 116 -5.07 -1.11 17.09
CA ILE A 116 -5.74 -1.32 18.37
C ILE A 116 -5.85 0.01 19.08
N ALA A 117 -7.08 0.47 19.28
CA ALA A 117 -7.38 1.61 20.13
C ALA A 117 -7.71 1.14 21.55
N SER A 118 -7.18 1.80 22.56
CA SER A 118 -7.46 1.53 23.97
C SER A 118 -7.75 2.82 24.73
N SER A 119 -8.28 2.71 25.94
CA SER A 119 -8.55 3.84 26.85
C SER A 119 -8.13 3.49 28.26
N GLN A 120 -8.05 4.49 29.14
CA GLN A 120 -7.81 4.34 30.59
C GLN A 120 -6.44 3.70 30.90
N HIS A 121 -5.37 4.48 31.04
CA HIS A 121 -4.06 4.15 31.68
C HIS A 121 -3.59 2.68 31.86
N HIS A 122 -3.95 1.78 30.96
CA HIS A 122 -3.61 0.37 30.98
C HIS A 122 -2.96 0.05 29.66
N GLN A 123 -1.79 -0.55 29.74
CA GLN A 123 -1.10 -0.99 28.57
C GLN A 123 -1.94 -2.03 27.84
N THR A 124 -2.12 -1.82 26.53
CA THR A 124 -2.74 -2.79 25.65
C THR A 124 -1.74 -3.19 24.60
N THR A 125 -1.47 -4.49 24.48
CA THR A 125 -0.58 -5.05 23.47
C THR A 125 -1.36 -5.96 22.53
N ALA A 126 -0.96 -5.98 21.27
CA ALA A 126 -1.51 -6.89 20.28
C ALA A 126 -0.44 -7.51 19.40
N ASP A 127 -0.56 -8.81 19.21
CA ASP A 127 0.36 -9.60 18.42
C ASP A 127 -0.36 -10.16 17.19
N LEU A 128 0.24 -9.98 16.02
CA LEU A 128 -0.14 -10.69 14.81
C LEU A 128 0.49 -12.07 14.84
N LEU A 129 -0.35 -13.10 14.79
CA LEU A 129 0.07 -14.49 14.81
C LEU A 129 -0.04 -15.10 13.41
N VAL A 130 0.99 -15.80 12.96
CA VAL A 130 0.94 -16.73 11.82
C VAL A 130 1.11 -18.15 12.38
N ASN A 131 0.11 -19.00 12.21
CA ASN A 131 0.09 -20.35 12.78
C ASN A 131 0.48 -20.37 14.27
N ASP A 132 -0.11 -19.44 15.05
CA ASP A 132 0.10 -19.25 16.49
C ASP A 132 1.50 -18.79 16.91
N VAL A 133 2.35 -18.41 15.97
CA VAL A 133 3.65 -17.77 16.23
C VAL A 133 3.53 -16.27 16.00
N SER A 134 3.93 -15.47 16.99
CA SER A 134 3.96 -14.00 16.89
C SER A 134 5.00 -13.57 15.85
N VAL A 135 4.56 -12.80 14.86
CA VAL A 135 5.40 -12.27 13.76
C VAL A 135 5.46 -10.74 13.73
N GLY A 136 4.72 -10.10 14.64
CA GLY A 136 4.72 -8.65 14.83
C GLY A 136 3.87 -8.29 16.05
N SER A 137 4.22 -7.21 16.73
CA SER A 137 3.60 -6.79 17.98
C SER A 137 3.46 -5.27 18.01
N THR A 138 2.43 -4.77 18.68
CA THR A 138 2.22 -3.36 18.96
C THR A 138 1.84 -3.15 20.42
N ALA A 139 2.16 -1.97 20.96
CA ALA A 139 1.75 -1.54 22.29
C ALA A 139 1.18 -0.12 22.24
N THR A 140 0.15 0.14 23.04
CA THR A 140 -0.34 1.51 23.29
C THR A 140 -0.60 1.71 24.77
N TYR A 141 -0.29 2.90 25.27
CA TYR A 141 -0.51 3.29 26.66
C TYR A 141 -1.21 4.65 26.73
N PRO A 142 -2.57 4.69 26.77
CA PRO A 142 -3.31 5.94 26.85
C PRO A 142 -2.91 6.78 28.09
N ARG A 143 -2.62 8.07 27.89
CA ARG A 143 -2.07 8.99 28.91
C ARG A 143 -3.07 9.62 29.87
N GLY A 144 -4.30 9.12 29.97
CA GLY A 144 -5.25 9.57 30.98
C GLY A 144 -5.96 8.45 31.72
N SER A 145 -6.33 8.74 32.98
CA SER A 145 -7.07 7.84 33.87
C SER A 145 -8.57 7.82 33.57
N ASP A 146 -9.05 8.75 32.75
CA ASP A 146 -10.45 8.85 32.36
C ASP A 146 -10.77 7.98 31.13
N SER A 147 -12.06 7.73 30.92
CA SER A 147 -12.56 7.00 29.75
C SER A 147 -12.51 7.81 28.45
N VAL A 148 -12.11 9.09 28.54
CA VAL A 148 -12.04 10.01 27.40
C VAL A 148 -10.70 9.91 26.70
N SER A 149 -9.63 9.71 27.47
CA SER A 149 -8.28 9.53 26.98
C SER A 149 -8.15 8.21 26.23
N LYS A 150 -7.91 8.29 24.92
CA LYS A 150 -7.77 7.12 24.03
C LYS A 150 -6.43 7.15 23.33
N GLY A 151 -5.69 6.04 23.38
CA GLY A 151 -4.50 5.83 22.56
C GLY A 151 -4.79 4.82 21.46
N SER A 152 -3.99 4.82 20.40
CA SER A 152 -4.01 3.73 19.42
C SER A 152 -2.62 3.42 18.92
N SER A 153 -2.35 2.15 18.68
CA SER A 153 -1.15 1.70 17.98
C SER A 153 -1.54 0.95 16.72
N THR A 154 -0.75 1.13 15.66
CA THR A 154 -0.88 0.39 14.40
C THR A 154 0.35 -0.48 14.20
N GLY A 155 0.17 -1.66 13.62
CA GLY A 155 1.24 -2.58 13.28
C GLY A 155 1.20 -2.93 11.81
N PHE A 156 2.37 -3.25 11.25
CA PHE A 156 2.53 -3.72 9.89
C PHE A 156 3.50 -4.89 9.82
N VAL A 157 3.12 -5.92 9.09
CA VAL A 157 3.96 -7.09 8.81
C VAL A 157 3.85 -7.47 7.34
N VAL A 158 5.00 -7.70 6.71
CA VAL A 158 5.10 -8.35 5.41
C VAL A 158 5.55 -9.79 5.62
N TYR A 159 4.78 -10.76 5.17
CA TYR A 159 5.04 -12.18 5.42
C TYR A 159 4.78 -13.04 4.19
N ASN A 160 5.60 -14.08 3.98
CA ASN A 160 5.40 -15.06 2.92
C ASN A 160 4.53 -16.21 3.45
N LEU A 161 3.32 -16.34 2.94
CA LEU A 161 2.37 -17.38 3.34
C LEU A 161 2.31 -18.51 2.32
N LYS A 162 2.06 -19.71 2.83
CA LYS A 162 1.71 -20.92 2.08
C LYS A 162 0.21 -21.19 2.22
N VAL A 163 -0.36 -21.90 1.25
CA VAL A 163 -1.76 -22.33 1.32
C VAL A 163 -2.01 -23.09 2.63
N GLY A 164 -3.06 -22.67 3.35
CA GLY A 164 -3.45 -23.22 4.64
C GLY A 164 -2.90 -22.49 5.86
N ASP A 165 -1.91 -21.59 5.70
CA ASP A 165 -1.43 -20.77 6.81
C ASP A 165 -2.55 -19.88 7.36
N LYS A 166 -2.61 -19.76 8.69
CA LYS A 166 -3.64 -19.02 9.41
C LYS A 166 -3.07 -17.77 10.06
N VAL A 167 -3.75 -16.65 9.87
CA VAL A 167 -3.37 -15.36 10.45
C VAL A 167 -4.49 -14.82 11.32
N ARG A 168 -4.14 -14.37 12.53
CA ARG A 168 -5.08 -13.77 13.51
C ARG A 168 -4.36 -12.83 14.46
N VAL A 169 -5.11 -12.06 15.23
CA VAL A 169 -4.57 -11.15 16.26
C VAL A 169 -4.94 -11.65 17.64
N ILE A 170 -3.99 -11.64 18.56
CA ILE A 170 -4.23 -11.87 19.99
C ILE A 170 -3.99 -10.57 20.77
N LEU A 171 -4.85 -10.29 21.75
CA LEU A 171 -4.82 -9.10 22.58
C LEU A 171 -4.47 -9.44 24.03
N ASN A 172 -3.70 -8.57 24.67
CA ASN A 172 -3.55 -8.50 26.12
C ASN A 172 -3.84 -7.06 26.55
N GLY A 173 -4.84 -6.86 27.40
CA GLY A 173 -5.48 -5.57 27.69
C GLY A 173 -6.88 -5.46 27.08
N THR A 174 -7.41 -4.23 27.01
CA THR A 174 -8.78 -3.95 26.51
C THR A 174 -8.76 -3.01 25.32
N THR A 175 -9.35 -3.45 24.21
CA THR A 175 -9.48 -2.66 23.00
C THR A 175 -10.89 -2.07 22.86
N ILE A 176 -11.00 -0.90 22.24
CA ILE A 176 -12.26 -0.21 21.96
C ILE A 176 -12.76 -0.63 20.57
N GLY A 177 -14.04 -1.00 20.48
CA GLY A 177 -14.70 -1.23 19.19
C GLY A 177 -14.75 0.02 18.30
N LYS A 178 -14.93 -0.16 16.99
CA LYS A 178 -15.03 0.88 15.93
C LYS A 178 -13.77 1.68 15.59
N PHE A 179 -12.71 1.65 16.40
CA PHE A 179 -11.41 2.28 16.10
C PHE A 179 -10.28 1.29 15.82
N SER A 180 -10.62 -0.01 15.80
CA SER A 180 -9.66 -1.10 15.70
C SER A 180 -9.92 -1.93 14.43
N PRO A 181 -9.37 -1.53 13.27
CA PRO A 181 -9.38 -2.33 12.05
C PRO A 181 -8.30 -3.40 11.99
N PHE A 182 -8.55 -4.43 11.20
CA PHE A 182 -7.60 -5.42 10.73
C PHE A 182 -7.76 -5.61 9.22
N SER A 183 -6.65 -5.50 8.50
CA SER A 183 -6.60 -5.59 7.04
C SER A 183 -5.46 -6.47 6.60
N GLY A 184 -5.63 -7.13 5.45
CA GLY A 184 -4.53 -7.82 4.80
C GLY A 184 -4.78 -8.01 3.32
N TRP A 185 -3.70 -8.00 2.53
CA TRP A 185 -3.77 -8.14 1.08
C TRP A 185 -2.56 -8.87 0.52
N LYS A 186 -2.78 -9.61 -0.57
CA LYS A 186 -1.71 -10.27 -1.33
C LYS A 186 -1.00 -9.25 -2.22
N LEU A 187 0.32 -9.28 -2.20
CA LEU A 187 1.12 -8.52 -3.15
C LEU A 187 1.12 -9.19 -4.51
N GLN A 188 0.96 -8.38 -5.55
CA GLN A 188 1.15 -8.81 -6.93
C GLN A 188 2.63 -8.61 -7.30
N HIS A 189 3.25 -9.64 -7.87
CA HIS A 189 4.62 -9.58 -8.35
C HIS A 189 4.66 -8.84 -9.70
N GLU A 190 4.60 -7.51 -9.69
CA GLU A 190 4.88 -6.69 -10.87
C GLU A 190 5.87 -5.58 -10.48
N THR A 191 6.83 -5.28 -11.36
CA THR A 191 7.91 -4.31 -11.11
C THR A 191 7.41 -2.86 -11.01
N GLY A 192 7.77 -2.07 -9.97
CA GLY A 192 7.59 -0.60 -9.96
C GLY A 192 7.65 0.14 -8.59
N ILE A 193 6.64 0.92 -8.18
CA ILE A 193 6.70 1.86 -7.03
C ILE A 193 6.93 1.11 -5.71
N TRP A 194 7.66 1.68 -4.76
CA TRP A 194 7.87 1.08 -3.44
C TRP A 194 6.92 1.67 -2.39
N ALA A 195 6.20 0.80 -1.68
CA ALA A 195 5.59 1.09 -0.38
C ALA A 195 6.59 0.70 0.71
N LEU A 196 6.80 1.58 1.67
CA LEU A 196 7.67 1.37 2.82
C LEU A 196 6.83 1.60 4.07
N THR A 197 6.58 0.54 4.84
CA THR A 197 5.96 0.60 6.15
C THR A 197 7.02 0.66 7.23
N ILE A 198 6.76 1.48 8.22
CA ILE A 198 7.57 1.52 9.42
C ILE A 198 6.67 1.64 10.63
N SER A 199 6.95 0.82 11.63
CA SER A 199 6.31 0.83 12.93
C SER A 199 7.42 0.91 13.96
N ALA A 200 7.47 1.98 14.74
CA ALA A 200 8.51 2.21 15.74
C ALA A 200 7.88 2.24 17.14
N GLU A 201 8.43 1.44 18.04
CA GLU A 201 8.16 1.52 19.47
C GLU A 201 9.40 2.08 20.18
N THR A 202 9.18 2.97 21.13
CA THR A 202 10.25 3.58 21.92
C THR A 202 9.94 3.51 23.41
N SER A 203 10.99 3.52 24.23
CA SER A 203 10.88 3.48 25.70
C SER A 203 11.07 4.85 26.35
N THR A 204 11.63 5.81 25.61
CA THR A 204 11.86 7.22 26.00
C THR A 204 11.64 8.11 24.77
N GLY A 205 11.26 9.37 24.99
CA GLY A 205 10.84 10.39 24.01
C GLY A 205 11.52 10.42 22.64
N PHE A 206 11.10 9.53 21.75
CA PHE A 206 11.59 9.48 20.38
C PHE A 206 10.74 10.33 19.45
N ASP A 207 11.31 11.46 19.07
CA ASP A 207 10.53 12.52 18.46
C ASP A 207 10.23 12.31 16.98
N SER A 208 11.21 11.87 16.17
CA SER A 208 10.90 11.61 14.76
C SER A 208 11.78 10.62 14.02
N LEU A 209 11.13 9.78 13.19
CA LEU A 209 11.78 8.95 12.17
C LEU A 209 11.42 9.43 10.77
N SER A 210 12.45 9.75 9.97
CA SER A 210 12.32 10.30 8.62
C SER A 210 13.11 9.45 7.62
N VAL A 211 12.65 9.40 6.37
CA VAL A 211 13.35 8.75 5.26
C VAL A 211 14.01 9.82 4.40
N GLY A 212 15.35 9.88 4.32
CA GLY A 212 16.04 10.99 3.64
C GLY A 212 15.91 12.32 4.41
N GLU A 213 16.25 13.48 3.84
CA GLU A 213 16.38 14.76 4.57
C GLU A 213 15.17 15.16 5.47
N PRO A 214 15.39 15.81 6.64
CA PRO A 214 14.39 15.94 7.72
C PRO A 214 13.14 16.72 7.40
N HIS A 215 13.11 17.52 6.35
CA HIS A 215 12.02 18.47 6.13
C HIS A 215 11.10 18.10 4.96
N ILE A 216 11.33 16.95 4.30
CA ILE A 216 10.70 16.63 3.02
C ILE A 216 9.78 15.40 3.11
N ASN A 217 9.83 14.62 4.20
CA ASN A 217 9.21 13.29 4.27
C ASN A 217 8.26 13.16 5.47
N PRO A 218 7.26 12.26 5.41
CA PRO A 218 6.38 12.01 6.55
C PRO A 218 7.19 11.54 7.74
N ARG A 219 6.88 12.11 8.90
CA ARG A 219 7.56 11.85 10.17
C ARG A 219 6.67 10.99 11.07
N ILE A 220 7.25 10.03 11.76
CA ILE A 220 6.59 9.28 12.84
C ILE A 220 7.03 9.89 14.16
N TRP A 221 6.09 10.23 15.05
CA TRP A 221 6.39 10.79 16.37
C TRP A 221 5.96 9.83 17.49
N THR A 222 6.82 9.63 18.49
CA THR A 222 6.52 8.86 19.73
C THR A 222 7.07 9.61 20.95
N ILE A 223 6.23 10.33 21.68
CA ILE A 223 6.67 11.05 22.88
C ILE A 223 6.52 10.10 24.08
N GLU A 224 7.58 9.86 24.87
CA GLU A 224 7.74 9.10 26.15
C GLU A 224 6.98 7.75 26.34
N LYS A 225 7.49 6.81 27.17
CA LYS A 225 6.84 5.49 27.50
C LYS A 225 6.48 4.61 26.28
N GLU A 226 6.06 3.35 26.52
CA GLU A 226 5.80 2.33 25.47
C GLU A 226 4.58 2.66 24.58
N ASP A 227 4.78 3.56 23.61
CA ASP A 227 3.83 3.85 22.52
C ASP A 227 4.44 3.48 21.16
N THR A 228 3.61 2.88 20.29
CA THR A 228 3.99 2.55 18.92
C THR A 228 3.38 3.57 17.95
N SER A 229 4.20 4.12 17.06
CA SER A 229 3.73 4.99 15.98
C SER A 229 4.19 4.45 14.63
N SER A 230 3.34 4.58 13.61
CA SER A 230 3.55 3.96 12.31
C SER A 230 3.31 4.94 11.19
N SER A 231 4.01 4.73 10.07
CA SER A 231 3.81 5.48 8.85
C SER A 231 3.98 4.58 7.64
N LEU A 232 3.29 4.93 6.57
CA LEU A 232 3.45 4.35 5.26
C LEU A 232 3.93 5.43 4.30
N LEU A 233 5.01 5.13 3.59
CA LEU A 233 5.63 6.00 2.62
C LEU A 233 5.57 5.37 1.23
N PHE A 234 5.10 6.14 0.25
CA PHE A 234 5.18 5.80 -1.17
C PHE A 234 6.30 6.61 -1.83
N ARG A 235 7.26 5.93 -2.48
CA ARG A 235 8.38 6.58 -3.18
C ARG A 235 8.72 5.86 -4.50
N ASN A 236 9.08 6.67 -5.49
CA ASN A 236 9.82 6.19 -6.66
C ASN A 236 11.28 6.04 -6.27
N LEU A 237 11.82 4.83 -6.42
CA LEU A 237 13.23 4.54 -6.16
C LEU A 237 13.90 4.05 -7.45
N SER A 238 15.08 4.57 -7.73
CA SER A 238 15.95 4.16 -8.82
C SER A 238 17.00 3.15 -8.33
N TYR A 239 17.58 2.40 -9.27
CA TYR A 239 18.68 1.49 -8.95
C TYR A 239 19.85 2.26 -8.32
N GLY A 240 20.24 1.86 -7.11
CA GLY A 240 21.32 2.49 -6.35
C GLY A 240 20.87 3.53 -5.32
N ASP A 241 19.58 3.88 -5.27
CA ASP A 241 19.03 4.76 -4.24
C ASP A 241 19.21 4.14 -2.86
N ARG A 242 19.61 4.98 -1.89
CA ARG A 242 19.82 4.57 -0.50
C ARG A 242 18.78 5.24 0.37
N LEU A 243 18.10 4.43 1.17
CA LEU A 243 17.19 4.89 2.19
C LEU A 243 17.94 4.98 3.51
N PHE A 244 17.83 6.13 4.17
CA PHE A 244 18.38 6.36 5.49
C PHE A 244 17.27 6.75 6.43
N TRP A 245 17.38 6.21 7.64
CA TRP A 245 16.53 6.53 8.76
C TRP A 245 17.42 7.09 9.84
N TYR A 246 17.05 8.24 10.39
CA TYR A 246 17.74 8.81 11.52
C TYR A 246 16.70 9.21 12.56
N SER A 247 17.09 9.05 13.81
CA SER A 247 16.46 9.73 14.93
C SER A 247 16.93 11.18 14.95
N THR A 248 16.04 12.11 15.25
CA THR A 248 16.43 13.52 15.43
C THR A 248 17.11 13.77 16.79
N PHE A 249 16.97 12.84 17.74
CA PHE A 249 17.54 12.90 19.09
C PHE A 249 18.29 11.60 19.46
N ASN A 250 19.25 11.68 20.39
CA ASN A 250 20.04 10.54 20.90
C ASN A 250 19.21 9.64 21.85
N GLU A 251 18.13 9.07 21.33
CA GLU A 251 17.18 8.24 22.09
C GLU A 251 17.16 6.79 21.59
N THR A 252 16.64 5.87 22.41
CA THR A 252 16.73 4.42 22.15
C THR A 252 15.44 3.88 21.51
N LEU A 253 15.54 3.39 20.27
CA LEU A 253 14.51 2.56 19.61
C LEU A 253 14.43 1.19 20.30
N THR A 254 13.24 0.72 20.67
CA THR A 254 13.08 -0.63 21.22
C THR A 254 13.01 -1.64 20.08
N ALA A 255 14.11 -2.38 19.90
CA ALA A 255 14.29 -3.28 18.77
C ALA A 255 13.32 -4.49 18.78
N THR A 256 12.74 -4.84 19.93
CA THR A 256 11.90 -6.05 20.06
C THR A 256 10.53 -5.92 19.40
N ARG A 257 10.04 -4.69 19.16
CA ARG A 257 8.70 -4.43 18.61
C ARG A 257 8.69 -3.37 17.48
N SER A 258 9.83 -2.74 17.20
CA SER A 258 9.97 -1.90 16.01
C SER A 258 10.18 -2.76 14.75
N SER A 259 9.45 -2.47 13.68
CA SER A 259 9.56 -3.16 12.38
C SER A 259 9.67 -2.17 11.23
N ILE A 260 10.43 -2.57 10.21
CA ILE A 260 10.48 -1.88 8.91
C ILE A 260 10.27 -2.94 7.85
N SER A 261 9.43 -2.65 6.88
CA SER A 261 9.21 -3.52 5.74
C SER A 261 8.87 -2.68 4.51
N GLY A 262 9.15 -3.20 3.34
CA GLY A 262 8.81 -2.52 2.11
C GLY A 262 8.53 -3.51 1.00
N TRP A 263 7.71 -3.10 0.05
CA TRP A 263 7.37 -3.91 -1.10
C TRP A 263 7.12 -3.08 -2.35
N LEU A 264 7.20 -3.77 -3.47
CA LEU A 264 6.92 -3.24 -4.79
C LEU A 264 5.42 -3.30 -5.08
N ILE A 265 4.81 -2.19 -5.47
CA ILE A 265 3.37 -2.03 -5.70
C ILE A 265 3.03 -2.23 -7.18
N GLY A 266 3.95 -1.92 -8.09
CA GLY A 266 3.76 -2.14 -9.53
C GLY A 266 4.18 -0.96 -10.42
N PRO A 267 4.15 -1.14 -11.75
CA PRO A 267 4.78 -0.22 -12.71
C PRO A 267 4.14 1.18 -12.69
N THR A 268 4.94 2.18 -13.09
CA THR A 268 4.52 3.57 -13.12
C THR A 268 3.45 3.83 -14.19
N ASN A 269 2.53 4.76 -13.90
CA ASN A 269 1.59 5.42 -14.84
C ASN A 269 0.26 4.69 -15.16
N TRP A 270 -0.04 3.55 -14.54
CA TRP A 270 -1.29 2.80 -14.84
C TRP A 270 -2.17 2.51 -13.61
N ARG A 271 -1.66 2.70 -12.39
CA ARG A 271 -2.39 2.45 -11.15
C ARG A 271 -2.60 3.77 -10.40
N PRO A 272 -3.84 4.11 -10.01
CA PRO A 272 -4.07 5.32 -9.23
C PRO A 272 -3.39 5.21 -7.87
N ILE A 273 -2.43 6.09 -7.61
CA ILE A 273 -1.63 6.15 -6.38
C ILE A 273 -1.45 7.63 -6.06
N PHE A 274 -1.73 8.00 -4.82
CA PHE A 274 -1.50 9.34 -4.32
C PHE A 274 -0.89 9.33 -2.91
N MET A 275 -0.19 10.40 -2.56
CA MET A 275 0.26 10.68 -1.20
C MET A 275 0.34 12.18 -1.04
N ALA A 276 -0.32 12.71 -0.02
CA ALA A 276 -0.36 14.14 0.25
C ALA A 276 -0.37 14.42 1.77
N SER A 277 -0.04 15.65 2.14
CA SER A 277 -0.10 16.16 3.50
C SER A 277 -0.62 17.59 3.51
N SER A 278 -0.92 18.10 4.71
CA SER A 278 -1.19 19.53 4.93
C SER A 278 0.05 20.19 5.55
N ASP A 279 0.51 21.27 4.93
CA ASP A 279 1.69 22.04 5.37
C ASP A 279 1.42 22.96 6.55
N SER A 280 0.17 23.08 6.97
CA SER A 280 -0.24 23.92 8.09
C SER A 280 -1.39 23.26 8.86
N PRO A 281 -1.51 23.50 10.17
CA PRO A 281 -2.67 23.06 10.93
C PRO A 281 -3.95 23.54 10.27
N THR A 282 -4.90 22.63 10.05
CA THR A 282 -6.17 22.93 9.39
C THR A 282 -7.33 22.34 10.17
N SER A 283 -8.43 23.09 10.25
CA SER A 283 -9.73 22.64 10.76
C SER A 283 -10.75 22.42 9.64
N SER A 284 -10.28 22.36 8.39
CA SER A 284 -11.12 22.14 7.21
C SER A 284 -11.84 20.79 7.26
N SER A 285 -13.06 20.76 6.71
CA SER A 285 -13.90 19.57 6.56
C SER A 285 -14.63 19.67 5.22
N PRO A 286 -14.26 18.88 4.19
CA PRO A 286 -13.17 17.88 4.16
C PRO A 286 -11.76 18.49 4.34
N VAL A 287 -10.80 17.66 4.76
CA VAL A 287 -9.43 18.09 5.06
C VAL A 287 -8.70 18.49 3.78
N ASP A 288 -8.20 19.72 3.72
CA ASP A 288 -7.44 20.23 2.58
C ASP A 288 -5.96 19.81 2.64
N PHE A 289 -5.53 19.05 1.62
CA PHE A 289 -4.15 18.61 1.48
C PHE A 289 -3.38 19.60 0.60
N THR A 290 -2.57 20.45 1.24
CA THR A 290 -1.86 21.55 0.56
C THR A 290 -0.52 21.17 -0.05
N ARG A 291 -0.03 19.94 0.21
CA ARG A 291 1.21 19.41 -0.37
C ARG A 291 1.00 18.01 -0.90
N GLU A 292 1.26 17.83 -2.19
CA GLU A 292 1.27 16.53 -2.85
C GLU A 292 2.71 16.01 -3.00
N TYR A 293 2.93 14.73 -2.71
CA TYR A 293 4.21 14.04 -2.88
C TYR A 293 4.22 13.13 -4.11
N ILE A 294 3.08 12.53 -4.42
CA ILE A 294 2.86 11.71 -5.60
C ILE A 294 1.36 11.76 -5.94
N ASP A 295 1.04 11.91 -7.22
CA ASP A 295 -0.23 11.53 -7.83
C ASP A 295 0.09 11.07 -9.25
N GLN A 296 -0.12 9.78 -9.54
CA GLN A 296 0.20 9.23 -10.85
C GLN A 296 -0.91 9.41 -11.87
N THR A 297 -2.09 9.83 -11.43
CA THR A 297 -3.32 9.81 -12.23
C THR A 297 -4.09 11.11 -12.17
N ASP A 298 -3.49 12.18 -11.62
CA ASP A 298 -4.11 13.48 -11.39
C ASP A 298 -5.53 13.34 -10.80
N SER A 299 -5.66 12.41 -9.85
CA SER A 299 -6.94 11.98 -9.28
C SER A 299 -7.19 12.58 -7.90
N LEU A 300 -6.21 13.24 -7.28
CA LEU A 300 -6.35 14.02 -6.06
C LEU A 300 -6.74 15.47 -6.41
N LEU A 301 -7.96 15.86 -6.07
CA LEU A 301 -8.56 17.15 -6.38
C LEU A 301 -8.74 17.96 -5.09
N GLY A 302 -7.64 18.51 -4.58
CA GLY A 302 -7.61 19.26 -3.32
C GLY A 302 -7.85 18.35 -2.10
N SER A 303 -9.10 18.27 -1.66
CA SER A 303 -9.50 17.48 -0.48
C SER A 303 -10.15 16.14 -0.82
N GLU A 304 -10.36 15.86 -2.11
CA GLU A 304 -11.08 14.68 -2.59
C GLU A 304 -10.21 13.84 -3.51
N PHE A 305 -10.40 12.52 -3.46
CA PHE A 305 -9.80 11.58 -4.41
C PHE A 305 -10.89 10.99 -5.30
N LEU A 306 -10.74 11.15 -6.62
CA LEU A 306 -11.65 10.57 -7.61
C LEU A 306 -11.09 9.25 -8.12
N ALA A 307 -11.76 8.13 -7.81
CA ALA A 307 -11.36 6.82 -8.31
C ALA A 307 -11.48 6.75 -9.85
N SER A 308 -10.35 6.81 -10.56
CA SER A 308 -10.29 6.77 -12.02
C SER A 308 -10.49 5.36 -12.62
N LYS A 309 -10.53 4.31 -11.79
CA LYS A 309 -10.78 2.91 -12.18
C LYS A 309 -11.64 2.20 -11.14
N SER A 310 -12.40 1.20 -11.56
CA SER A 310 -13.08 0.30 -10.61
C SER A 310 -12.07 -0.68 -9.99
N GLY A 311 -12.15 -0.90 -8.68
CA GLY A 311 -11.28 -1.85 -7.97
C GLY A 311 -11.25 -1.64 -6.46
N VAL A 312 -10.39 -2.40 -5.79
CA VAL A 312 -10.10 -2.22 -4.35
C VAL A 312 -8.95 -1.24 -4.19
N TYR A 313 -9.20 -0.20 -3.38
CA TYR A 313 -8.24 0.83 -3.03
C TYR A 313 -7.74 0.62 -1.61
N LEU A 314 -6.46 0.91 -1.41
CA LEU A 314 -5.81 0.84 -0.11
C LEU A 314 -5.48 2.26 0.33
N ILE A 315 -6.15 2.74 1.37
CA ILE A 315 -6.03 4.11 1.87
C ILE A 315 -5.51 4.08 3.30
N PHE A 316 -4.43 4.82 3.53
CA PHE A 316 -3.90 5.06 4.87
C PHE A 316 -3.84 6.56 5.11
N TRP A 317 -4.15 6.97 6.33
CA TRP A 317 -3.98 8.35 6.76
C TRP A 317 -3.47 8.37 8.18
N ASN A 318 -2.64 9.36 8.47
CA ASN A 318 -2.12 9.65 9.80
C ASN A 318 -2.53 11.07 10.18
N THR A 319 -2.82 11.29 11.46
CA THR A 319 -3.21 12.61 11.98
C THR A 319 -2.39 12.94 13.21
N ILE A 320 -1.74 14.09 13.18
CA ILE A 320 -1.03 14.69 14.31
C ILE A 320 -1.91 15.83 14.82
N ALA A 321 -2.25 15.81 16.11
CA ALA A 321 -3.08 16.85 16.71
C ALA A 321 -2.62 17.17 18.14
N LYS A 322 -2.80 18.44 18.54
CA LYS A 322 -2.52 18.89 19.92
C LYS A 322 -3.64 18.53 20.91
N GLU A 323 -4.83 18.31 20.38
CA GLU A 323 -6.02 17.90 21.11
C GLU A 323 -6.55 16.59 20.52
N MET A 324 -7.50 15.96 21.21
CA MET A 324 -8.14 14.75 20.70
C MET A 324 -8.86 15.06 19.38
N VAL A 325 -8.49 14.37 18.30
CA VAL A 325 -9.13 14.52 16.99
C VAL A 325 -9.65 13.17 16.51
N LEU A 326 -10.89 13.20 16.06
CA LEU A 326 -11.53 12.10 15.34
C LEU A 326 -11.45 12.40 13.84
N THR A 327 -10.78 11.56 13.07
CA THR A 327 -10.79 11.63 11.60
C THR A 327 -11.63 10.51 11.02
N THR A 328 -12.39 10.82 9.98
CA THR A 328 -13.30 9.88 9.32
C THR A 328 -13.02 9.88 7.83
N LEU A 329 -12.81 8.70 7.26
CA LEU A 329 -12.74 8.50 5.82
C LEU A 329 -14.16 8.29 5.28
N MET A 330 -14.53 9.10 4.28
CA MET A 330 -15.82 9.04 3.61
C MET A 330 -15.66 8.54 2.18
N VAL A 331 -16.56 7.66 1.74
CA VAL A 331 -16.68 7.20 0.35
C VAL A 331 -18.12 7.45 -0.09
N ASN A 332 -18.32 8.42 -0.99
CA ASN A 332 -19.65 8.84 -1.47
C ASN A 332 -20.63 9.09 -0.31
N ASP A 333 -20.24 9.96 0.63
CA ASP A 333 -20.98 10.32 1.85
C ASP A 333 -21.26 9.18 2.84
N LYS A 334 -20.62 8.02 2.67
CA LYS A 334 -20.67 6.91 3.62
C LYS A 334 -19.36 6.77 4.36
N GLU A 335 -19.45 6.57 5.67
CA GLU A 335 -18.29 6.28 6.50
C GLU A 335 -17.65 4.94 6.10
N ALA A 336 -16.38 4.99 5.73
CA ALA A 336 -15.58 3.82 5.38
C ALA A 336 -14.53 3.49 6.45
N GLY A 337 -14.11 4.47 7.25
CA GLY A 337 -13.14 4.24 8.32
C GLY A 337 -13.04 5.41 9.30
N LYS A 338 -12.53 5.12 10.50
CA LYS A 338 -12.31 6.11 11.56
C LYS A 338 -10.97 5.89 12.24
N ALA A 339 -10.30 6.98 12.57
CA ALA A 339 -9.12 7.00 13.40
C ALA A 339 -9.26 8.04 14.51
N VAL A 340 -8.65 7.76 15.65
CA VAL A 340 -8.61 8.65 16.80
C VAL A 340 -7.17 8.88 17.19
N THR A 341 -6.83 10.14 17.47
CA THR A 341 -5.53 10.52 18.03
C THR A 341 -5.77 11.30 19.32
N SER A 342 -4.93 11.10 20.34
CA SER A 342 -4.94 11.87 21.59
C SER A 342 -3.65 12.65 21.78
N ILE A 343 -3.65 13.53 22.77
CA ILE A 343 -2.53 14.37 23.19
C ILE A 343 -1.24 13.54 23.24
N SER A 344 -0.28 13.93 22.41
CA SER A 344 1.11 13.47 22.45
C SER A 344 1.82 14.06 23.66
#